data_AF-A0A9W9NLP3-F1
#
_entry.id   AF-A0A9W9NLP3-F1
#
_cell.length_a   1.000
_cell.length_b   1.000
_cell.length_c   1.000
_cell.angle_alpha   90.00
_cell.angle_beta   90.00
_cell.angle_gamma   90.00
#
_symmetry.space_group_name_H-M   'P 1'
#
loop_
_entity.id
_entity.type
_entity.pdbx_description
1 polymer ?
#
loop_
_entity_poly.entity_id
_entity_poly.type
_entity_poly.pdbx_seq_one_letter_code
_entity_poly.pdbx_strand_id
1 'polypeptide(L)'
;MAVQAPYNWGYEESEGFFTRHFFRALIQRVLVDRGVMPQPGIPTDLYSEDTEEAINKPPPLILGSLRKSAFSSFAAYVRAATVKLSRDPYYGVKVQERICSMSDDELDNYEREYRHGRKNLSLVWSLMAFSAQVVEALIVSDRWQFLHEHESVKECWVEPVFDYSISPRNLAVIGLKK
;
A
#
# COMPACT_ATOMS: atom_id res chain seq x y z
N MET A 1 -5.67 -8.19 4.72
CA MET A 1 -4.54 -8.97 4.16
C MET A 1 -3.19 -8.51 4.65
N ALA A 2 -2.79 -7.24 4.52
CA ALA A 2 -1.45 -6.80 4.98
C ALA A 2 -1.15 -7.02 6.48
N VAL A 3 -2.18 -7.15 7.31
CA VAL A 3 -2.08 -7.43 8.76
C VAL A 3 -2.49 -8.87 9.13
N GLN A 4 -2.74 -9.71 8.13
CA GLN A 4 -3.13 -11.11 8.30
C GLN A 4 -1.97 -12.01 7.86
N ALA A 5 -1.80 -13.13 8.53
CA ALA A 5 -0.84 -14.14 8.14
C ALA A 5 -1.18 -14.67 6.75
N PRO A 6 -0.18 -14.92 5.89
CA PRO A 6 -0.40 -15.54 4.58
C PRO A 6 -1.22 -16.84 4.65
N TYR A 7 -1.09 -17.60 5.74
CA TYR A 7 -1.88 -18.82 5.98
C TYR A 7 -3.39 -18.58 6.03
N ASN A 8 -3.84 -17.40 6.46
CA ASN A 8 -5.26 -17.05 6.58
C ASN A 8 -5.83 -16.45 5.28
N TRP A 9 -5.07 -16.42 4.19
CA TRP A 9 -5.51 -15.76 2.96
C TRP A 9 -6.43 -16.65 2.13
N GLY A 10 -7.72 -16.30 2.09
CA GLY A 10 -8.69 -16.92 1.19
C GLY A 10 -8.48 -16.48 -0.27
N TYR A 11 -8.87 -17.35 -1.21
CA TYR A 11 -8.75 -17.06 -2.65
C TYR A 11 -9.54 -15.80 -3.06
N GLU A 12 -10.83 -15.71 -2.70
CA GLU A 12 -11.69 -14.58 -3.09
C GLU A 12 -11.22 -13.26 -2.46
N GLU A 13 -10.79 -13.29 -1.20
CA GLU A 13 -10.26 -12.11 -0.52
C GLU A 13 -8.96 -11.62 -1.16
N SER A 14 -8.08 -12.57 -1.52
CA SER A 14 -6.82 -12.31 -2.22
C SER A 14 -7.06 -11.70 -3.59
N GLU A 15 -7.95 -12.28 -4.39
CA GLU A 15 -8.33 -11.76 -5.69
C GLU A 15 -8.87 -10.33 -5.59
N GLY A 16 -9.77 -10.08 -4.64
CA GLY A 16 -10.31 -8.74 -4.40
C GLY A 16 -9.24 -7.74 -3.93
N PHE A 17 -8.33 -8.16 -3.05
CA PHE A 17 -7.24 -7.31 -2.57
C PHE A 17 -6.27 -6.95 -3.67
N PHE A 18 -5.78 -7.93 -4.45
CA PHE A 18 -4.85 -7.68 -5.54
C PHE A 18 -5.48 -6.87 -6.67
N THR A 19 -6.76 -7.09 -6.98
CA THR A 19 -7.50 -6.26 -7.94
C THR A 19 -7.53 -4.79 -7.51
N ARG A 20 -7.80 -4.52 -6.23
CA ARG A 20 -7.80 -3.14 -5.69
C ARG A 20 -6.43 -2.47 -5.80
N HIS A 21 -5.35 -3.19 -5.50
CA HIS A 21 -3.99 -2.64 -5.59
C HIS A 21 -3.57 -2.46 -7.04
N PHE A 22 -3.93 -3.39 -7.91
CA PHE A 22 -3.68 -3.29 -9.34
C PHE A 22 -4.39 -2.07 -9.94
N PHE A 23 -5.68 -1.87 -9.68
CA PHE A 23 -6.40 -0.69 -10.18
C PHE A 23 -5.84 0.64 -9.62
N ARG A 24 -5.41 0.66 -8.36
CA ARG A 24 -4.72 1.82 -7.75
C ARG A 24 -3.40 2.13 -8.46
N ALA A 25 -2.60 1.11 -8.78
CA ALA A 25 -1.36 1.29 -9.53
C ALA A 25 -1.65 1.70 -10.99
N LEU A 26 -2.66 1.10 -11.61
CA LEU A 26 -2.99 1.36 -13.00
C LEU A 26 -3.52 2.77 -13.22
N ILE A 27 -4.36 3.32 -12.33
CA ILE A 27 -4.78 4.71 -12.44
C ILE A 27 -3.60 5.68 -12.27
N GLN A 28 -2.62 5.36 -11.42
CA GLN A 28 -1.40 6.17 -11.32
C GLN A 28 -0.63 6.17 -12.63
N ARG A 29 -0.53 5.01 -13.30
CA ARG A 29 0.07 4.91 -14.62
C ARG A 29 -0.66 5.79 -15.65
N VAL A 30 -1.99 5.71 -15.72
CA VAL A 30 -2.81 6.55 -16.60
C VAL A 30 -2.61 8.04 -16.32
N LEU A 31 -2.55 8.45 -15.05
CA LEU A 31 -2.33 9.85 -14.66
C LEU A 31 -0.96 10.38 -15.13
N VAL A 32 0.08 9.53 -15.10
CA VAL A 32 1.42 9.88 -15.59
C VAL A 32 1.42 9.93 -17.12
N ASP A 33 0.90 8.90 -17.79
CA ASP A 33 0.88 8.82 -19.26
C ASP A 33 0.07 9.96 -19.90
N ARG A 34 -1.00 10.43 -19.23
CA ARG A 34 -1.82 11.58 -19.65
C ARG A 34 -1.25 12.94 -19.18
N GLY A 35 -0.08 12.96 -18.56
CA GLY A 35 0.59 14.17 -18.10
C GLY A 35 -0.18 14.96 -17.03
N VAL A 36 -1.01 14.28 -16.24
CA VAL A 36 -1.68 14.87 -15.07
C VAL A 36 -0.67 15.01 -13.94
N MET A 37 0.08 13.94 -13.66
CA MET A 37 1.16 13.92 -12.67
C MET A 37 2.52 13.75 -13.35
N PRO A 38 3.60 14.32 -12.78
CA PRO A 38 4.94 14.06 -13.27
C PRO A 38 5.33 12.60 -13.03
N GLN A 39 6.20 12.07 -13.88
CA GLN A 39 6.82 10.77 -13.63
C GLN A 39 7.70 10.86 -12.36
N PRO A 40 7.59 9.91 -11.42
CA PRO A 40 8.49 9.87 -10.28
C PRO A 40 9.94 9.75 -10.73
N GLY A 41 10.82 10.60 -10.21
CA GLY A 41 12.27 10.46 -10.38
C GLY A 41 12.80 9.27 -9.59
N ILE A 42 13.90 8.68 -10.07
CA ILE A 42 14.67 7.69 -9.29
C ILE A 42 15.67 8.47 -8.45
N PRO A 43 15.63 8.39 -7.10
CA PRO A 43 16.62 9.04 -6.26
C PRO A 43 18.03 8.53 -6.62
N THR A 44 18.95 9.44 -6.91
CA THR A 44 20.36 9.12 -7.20
C THR A 44 21.14 8.86 -5.92
N ASP A 45 20.70 9.45 -4.81
CA ASP A 45 21.18 9.22 -3.46
C ASP A 45 19.96 9.06 -2.54
N LEU A 46 19.98 8.02 -1.70
CA LEU A 46 18.91 7.72 -0.73
C LEU A 46 19.11 8.46 0.60
N TYR A 47 20.30 9.01 0.83
CA TYR A 47 20.69 9.71 2.06
C TYR A 47 20.91 11.21 1.85
N SER A 48 20.73 11.71 0.63
CA SER A 48 20.80 13.13 0.36
C SER A 48 19.68 13.85 1.11
N GLU A 49 20.03 14.89 1.85
CA GLU A 49 19.06 15.80 2.45
C GLU A 49 18.16 16.39 1.35
N ASP A 50 16.86 16.56 1.66
CA ASP A 50 15.87 17.10 0.73
C ASP A 50 16.34 18.46 0.19
N THR A 51 16.90 18.46 -1.02
CA THR A 51 17.31 19.67 -1.74
C THR A 51 16.12 20.62 -1.97
N GLU A 52 16.37 21.90 -2.26
CA GLU A 52 15.33 22.90 -2.61
C GLU A 52 14.35 22.42 -3.71
N GLU A 53 14.76 21.48 -4.56
CA GLU A 53 13.92 20.81 -5.57
C GLU A 53 12.78 19.98 -4.96
N ALA A 54 12.94 19.45 -3.75
CA ALA A 54 11.88 18.76 -3.00
C ALA A 54 10.79 19.72 -2.52
N ILE A 55 11.15 20.98 -2.23
CA ILE A 55 10.23 22.04 -1.78
C ILE A 55 9.30 22.48 -2.92
N ASN A 56 9.78 22.41 -4.17
CA ASN A 56 9.00 22.77 -5.37
C ASN A 56 8.20 21.61 -5.98
N LYS A 57 8.16 20.43 -5.35
CA LYS A 57 7.37 19.31 -5.87
C LYS A 57 5.87 19.64 -5.78
N PRO A 58 5.09 19.32 -6.81
CA PRO A 58 3.65 19.52 -6.75
C PRO A 58 3.06 18.62 -5.65
N PRO A 59 1.95 19.03 -5.01
CA PRO A 59 1.40 18.30 -3.88
C PRO A 59 1.01 16.86 -4.27
N PRO A 60 0.98 15.91 -3.31
CA PRO A 60 0.52 14.56 -3.60
C PRO A 60 -0.98 14.54 -3.92
N LEU A 61 -1.36 13.79 -4.95
CA LEU A 61 -2.77 13.61 -5.32
C LEU A 61 -3.40 12.48 -4.49
N ILE A 62 -4.42 12.80 -3.69
CA ILE A 62 -5.02 11.88 -2.72
C ILE A 62 -6.44 11.44 -3.17
N LEU A 63 -6.61 10.15 -3.47
CA LEU A 63 -7.91 9.56 -3.84
C LEU A 63 -8.75 9.10 -2.63
N GLY A 64 -8.09 8.65 -1.56
CA GLY A 64 -8.72 8.03 -0.39
C GLY A 64 -9.38 6.68 -0.69
N SER A 65 -10.46 6.38 0.05
CA SER A 65 -11.22 5.12 -0.05
C SER A 65 -12.37 5.22 -1.06
N LEU A 66 -12.62 4.14 -1.80
CA LEU A 66 -13.75 3.99 -2.72
C LEU A 66 -14.63 2.80 -2.29
N ARG A 67 -15.89 2.81 -2.69
CA ARG A 67 -16.84 1.72 -2.41
C ARG A 67 -16.39 0.44 -3.13
N LYS A 68 -16.73 -0.73 -2.56
CA LYS A 68 -16.37 -2.03 -3.15
C LYS A 68 -16.88 -2.18 -4.60
N SER A 69 -18.06 -1.64 -4.89
CA SER A 69 -18.65 -1.67 -6.25
C SER A 69 -17.82 -0.92 -7.30
N ALA A 70 -16.95 0.01 -6.90
CA ALA A 70 -16.06 0.70 -7.83
C ALA A 70 -14.99 -0.24 -8.40
N PHE A 71 -14.78 -1.42 -7.82
CA PHE A 71 -13.72 -2.36 -8.24
C PHE A 71 -14.27 -3.48 -9.14
N SER A 72 -15.45 -3.34 -9.73
CA SER A 72 -16.02 -4.33 -10.65
C SER A 72 -15.31 -4.38 -12.01
N SER A 73 -14.79 -3.25 -12.48
CA SER A 73 -13.95 -3.13 -13.67
C SER A 73 -13.02 -1.93 -13.53
N PHE A 74 -11.96 -1.85 -14.33
CA PHE A 74 -11.07 -0.70 -14.28
C PHE A 74 -11.78 0.60 -14.71
N ALA A 75 -12.64 0.55 -15.72
CA ALA A 75 -13.46 1.68 -16.12
C ALA A 75 -14.33 2.20 -14.95
N ALA A 76 -15.08 1.32 -14.28
CA ALA A 76 -15.89 1.69 -13.11
C ALA A 76 -15.05 2.31 -11.99
N TYR A 77 -13.85 1.78 -11.78
CA TYR A 77 -12.90 2.31 -10.79
C TYR A 77 -12.47 3.73 -11.14
N VAL A 78 -12.08 3.98 -12.39
CA VAL A 78 -11.64 5.30 -12.86
C VAL A 78 -12.79 6.30 -12.78
N ARG A 79 -14.01 5.95 -13.20
CA ARG A 79 -15.18 6.85 -13.07
C ARG A 79 -15.46 7.22 -11.61
N ALA A 80 -15.40 6.25 -10.69
CA ALA A 80 -15.57 6.53 -9.27
C ALA A 80 -14.41 7.38 -8.71
N ALA A 81 -13.20 7.17 -9.19
CA ALA A 81 -12.02 7.90 -8.75
C ALA A 81 -12.04 9.36 -9.23
N THR A 82 -12.37 9.61 -10.50
CA THR A 82 -12.37 10.95 -11.07
C THR A 82 -13.40 11.87 -10.43
N VAL A 83 -14.52 11.35 -9.91
CA VAL A 83 -15.50 12.13 -9.11
C VAL A 83 -14.83 12.81 -7.91
N LYS A 84 -13.83 12.17 -7.30
CA LYS A 84 -13.05 12.72 -6.18
C LYS A 84 -11.86 13.53 -6.68
N LEU A 85 -11.07 12.98 -7.59
CA LEU A 85 -9.83 13.61 -8.07
C LEU A 85 -10.08 14.92 -8.81
N SER A 86 -11.23 15.06 -9.47
CA SER A 86 -11.62 16.30 -10.15
C SER A 86 -11.87 17.49 -9.20
N ARG A 87 -11.98 17.23 -7.88
CA ARG A 87 -12.15 18.24 -6.84
C ARG A 87 -10.82 18.71 -6.25
N ASP A 88 -9.71 18.09 -6.65
CA ASP A 88 -8.38 18.49 -6.20
C ASP A 88 -8.05 19.90 -6.71
N PRO A 89 -7.57 20.81 -5.86
CA PRO A 89 -7.33 22.20 -6.24
C PRO A 89 -6.20 22.36 -7.26
N TYR A 90 -5.26 21.41 -7.32
CA TYR A 90 -4.07 21.51 -8.17
C TYR A 90 -4.23 20.70 -9.47
N TYR A 91 -4.70 19.46 -9.37
CA TYR A 91 -4.82 18.55 -10.51
C TYR A 91 -6.23 18.46 -11.10
N GLY A 92 -7.26 18.98 -10.41
CA GLY A 92 -8.66 18.74 -10.75
C GLY A 92 -9.03 19.10 -12.19
N VAL A 93 -8.54 20.23 -12.69
CA VAL A 93 -8.76 20.66 -14.09
C VAL A 93 -8.15 19.66 -15.07
N LYS A 94 -6.88 19.27 -14.87
CA LYS A 94 -6.20 18.30 -15.73
C LYS A 94 -6.88 16.92 -15.68
N VAL A 95 -7.39 16.51 -14.52
CA VAL A 95 -8.16 15.26 -14.38
C VAL A 95 -9.44 15.33 -15.21
N GLN A 96 -10.19 16.43 -15.14
CA GLN A 96 -11.42 16.62 -15.91
C GLN A 96 -11.15 16.59 -17.42
N GLU A 97 -10.13 17.32 -17.87
CA GLU A 97 -9.82 17.44 -19.30
C GLU A 97 -9.27 16.14 -19.90
N ARG A 98 -8.42 15.41 -19.16
CA ARG A 98 -7.58 14.34 -19.73
C ARG A 98 -7.96 12.93 -19.31
N ILE A 99 -8.68 12.78 -18.20
CA ILE A 99 -9.05 11.47 -17.63
C ILE A 99 -10.56 11.25 -17.71
N CYS A 100 -11.39 12.24 -17.35
CA CYS A 100 -12.85 12.09 -17.44
C CYS A 100 -13.33 11.91 -18.87
N SER A 101 -12.62 12.48 -19.85
CA SER A 101 -12.90 12.40 -21.28
C SER A 101 -12.51 11.07 -21.93
N MET A 102 -11.75 10.21 -21.22
CA MET A 102 -11.36 8.90 -21.75
C MET A 102 -12.58 8.03 -22.01
N SER A 103 -12.56 7.24 -23.09
CA SER A 103 -13.59 6.23 -23.33
C SER A 103 -13.35 4.98 -22.47
N ASP A 104 -14.38 4.15 -22.31
CA ASP A 104 -14.22 2.87 -21.61
C ASP A 104 -13.29 1.92 -22.39
N ASP A 105 -13.32 1.95 -23.73
CA ASP A 105 -12.40 1.16 -24.57
C ASP A 105 -10.93 1.52 -24.34
N GLU A 106 -10.61 2.81 -24.15
CA GLU A 106 -9.25 3.25 -23.83
C GLU A 106 -8.81 2.71 -22.46
N LEU A 107 -9.70 2.76 -21.47
CA LEU A 107 -9.44 2.26 -20.12
C LEU A 107 -9.25 0.74 -20.11
N ASP A 108 -10.10 0.02 -20.84
CA ASP A 108 -9.99 -1.44 -20.98
C ASP A 108 -8.71 -1.82 -21.74
N ASN A 109 -8.25 -0.99 -22.68
CA ASN A 109 -6.97 -1.19 -23.33
C ASN A 109 -5.79 -1.05 -22.35
N TYR A 110 -5.81 -0.05 -21.45
CA TYR A 110 -4.83 0.06 -20.37
C TYR A 110 -4.84 -1.17 -19.46
N GLU A 111 -6.03 -1.64 -19.06
CA GLU A 111 -6.14 -2.84 -18.22
C GLU A 111 -5.53 -4.06 -18.91
N ARG A 112 -5.80 -4.25 -20.21
CA ARG A 112 -5.27 -5.35 -21.02
C ARG A 112 -3.75 -5.27 -21.18
N GLU A 113 -3.22 -4.10 -21.51
CA GLU A 113 -1.79 -3.86 -21.73
C GLU A 113 -0.98 -4.15 -20.45
N TYR A 114 -1.43 -3.62 -19.31
CA TYR A 114 -0.73 -3.74 -18.03
C TYR A 114 -1.16 -4.95 -17.21
N ARG A 115 -2.02 -5.83 -17.75
CA ARG A 115 -2.53 -7.02 -17.05
C ARG A 115 -1.43 -7.89 -16.45
N HIS A 116 -0.31 -8.00 -17.16
CA HIS A 116 0.88 -8.75 -16.70
C HIS A 116 1.44 -8.20 -15.38
N GLY A 117 1.37 -6.88 -15.17
CA GLY A 117 1.84 -6.19 -13.97
C GLY A 117 1.06 -6.59 -12.71
N ARG A 118 -0.21 -7.02 -12.85
CA ARG A 118 -1.01 -7.53 -11.72
C ARG A 118 -0.31 -8.70 -11.02
N LYS A 119 0.21 -9.66 -11.79
CA LYS A 119 0.92 -10.82 -11.23
C LYS A 119 2.18 -10.38 -10.48
N ASN A 120 2.96 -9.48 -11.07
CA ASN A 120 4.18 -8.96 -10.44
C ASN A 120 3.86 -8.24 -9.12
N LEU A 121 2.81 -7.41 -9.13
CA LEU A 121 2.34 -6.73 -7.93
C LEU A 121 1.90 -7.72 -6.85
N SER A 122 1.14 -8.76 -7.21
CA SER A 122 0.75 -9.83 -6.28
C SER A 122 1.97 -10.54 -5.68
N LEU A 123 3.00 -10.83 -6.48
CA LEU A 123 4.22 -11.47 -6.00
C LEU A 123 4.98 -10.58 -5.01
N VAL A 124 5.17 -9.30 -5.32
CA VAL A 124 5.87 -8.36 -4.43
C VAL A 124 5.11 -8.17 -3.12
N TRP A 125 3.78 -8.03 -3.18
CA TRP A 125 2.95 -7.91 -1.98
C TRP A 125 2.99 -9.17 -1.12
N SER A 126 2.95 -10.35 -1.73
CA SER A 126 3.09 -11.63 -1.01
C SER A 126 4.46 -11.73 -0.36
N LEU A 127 5.55 -11.42 -1.09
CA LEU A 127 6.90 -11.44 -0.54
C LEU A 127 7.03 -10.50 0.66
N MET A 128 6.51 -9.28 0.56
CA MET A 128 6.49 -8.34 1.67
C MET A 128 5.76 -8.91 2.90
N ALA A 129 4.60 -9.55 2.70
CA ALA A 129 3.84 -10.16 3.79
C ALA A 129 4.56 -11.36 4.44
N PHE A 130 5.30 -12.16 3.66
CA PHE A 130 6.14 -13.23 4.20
C PHE A 130 7.34 -12.67 4.97
N SER A 131 8.05 -11.70 4.40
CA SER A 131 9.22 -11.07 5.02
C SER A 131 8.89 -10.30 6.30
N ALA A 132 7.67 -9.78 6.42
CA ALA A 132 7.22 -9.06 7.62
C ALA A 132 7.37 -9.89 8.90
N GLN A 133 7.17 -11.22 8.84
CA GLN A 133 7.30 -12.10 10.01
C GLN A 133 8.75 -12.16 10.53
N VAL A 134 9.74 -12.12 9.65
CA VAL A 134 11.16 -12.10 10.03
C VAL A 134 11.51 -10.77 10.70
N VAL A 135 11.02 -9.66 10.14
CA VAL A 135 11.21 -8.33 10.71
C VAL A 135 10.53 -8.21 12.08
N GLU A 136 9.32 -8.78 12.22
CA GLU A 136 8.61 -8.83 13.51
C GLU A 136 9.37 -9.63 14.56
N ALA A 137 9.87 -10.82 14.20
CA ALA A 137 10.69 -11.63 15.09
C ALA A 137 11.95 -10.87 15.55
N LEU A 138 12.63 -10.19 14.63
CA LEU A 138 13.79 -9.35 14.95
C LEU A 138 13.44 -8.27 15.98
N ILE A 139 12.35 -7.53 15.75
CA ILE A 139 11.90 -6.46 16.66
C ILE A 139 11.55 -7.04 18.04
N VAL A 140 10.82 -8.15 18.08
CA VAL A 140 10.42 -8.79 19.35
C VAL A 140 11.63 -9.30 20.13
N SER A 141 12.58 -9.95 19.47
CA SER A 141 13.83 -10.41 20.09
C SER A 141 14.66 -9.25 20.63
N ASP A 142 14.81 -8.17 19.85
CA ASP A 142 15.51 -6.95 20.29
C ASP A 142 14.88 -6.34 21.55
N ARG A 143 13.55 -6.17 21.55
CA ARG A 143 12.84 -5.59 22.70
C ARG A 143 12.86 -6.48 23.94
N TRP A 144 12.77 -7.80 23.76
CA TRP A 144 12.89 -8.74 24.87
C TRP A 144 14.31 -8.73 25.44
N GLN A 145 15.34 -8.74 24.59
CA GLN A 145 16.74 -8.68 25.02
C GLN A 145 17.03 -7.41 25.82
N PHE A 146 16.51 -6.26 25.38
CA PHE A 146 16.59 -5.00 26.12
C PHE A 146 16.04 -5.12 27.55
N LEU A 147 14.87 -5.74 27.75
CA LEU A 147 14.30 -5.92 29.08
C LEU A 147 15.09 -6.92 29.93
N HIS A 148 15.58 -7.99 29.30
CA HIS A 148 16.36 -9.04 29.97
C HIS A 148 17.68 -8.50 30.52
N GLU A 149 18.32 -7.57 29.82
CA GLU A 149 19.57 -6.93 30.24
C GLU A 149 19.37 -5.81 31.28
N HIS A 150 18.14 -5.34 31.49
CA HIS A 150 17.88 -4.15 32.29
C HIS A 150 17.74 -4.47 33.78
N GLU A 151 18.60 -3.90 34.62
CA GLU A 151 18.67 -4.23 36.06
C GLU A 151 17.36 -3.99 36.83
N SER A 152 16.49 -3.07 36.41
CA SER A 152 15.22 -2.81 37.11
C SER A 152 14.12 -3.85 36.82
N VAL A 153 14.39 -4.81 35.93
CA VAL A 153 13.44 -5.86 35.53
C VAL A 153 13.73 -7.12 36.36
N LYS A 154 12.69 -7.69 36.95
CA LYS A 154 12.75 -8.94 37.70
C LYS A 154 12.67 -10.14 36.76
N GLU A 155 11.67 -10.15 35.88
CA GLU A 155 11.36 -11.22 34.94
C GLU A 155 10.82 -10.63 33.64
N CYS A 156 11.11 -11.25 32.49
CA CYS A 156 10.57 -10.84 31.20
C CYS A 156 10.38 -12.03 30.25
N TRP A 157 9.33 -11.98 29.43
CA TRP A 157 9.01 -13.01 28.43
C TRP A 157 8.24 -12.42 27.25
N VAL A 158 8.01 -13.25 26.24
CA VAL A 158 7.16 -12.93 25.09
C VAL A 158 5.99 -13.91 25.10
N GLU A 159 4.77 -13.41 24.92
CA GLU A 159 3.59 -14.25 24.83
C GLU A 159 2.60 -13.77 23.75
N PRO A 160 1.90 -14.69 23.07
CA PRO A 160 0.80 -14.33 22.19
C PRO A 160 -0.42 -13.89 23.02
N VAL A 161 -0.94 -12.69 22.74
CA VAL A 161 -2.11 -12.12 23.46
C VAL A 161 -3.43 -12.69 22.96
N PHE A 162 -3.46 -13.18 21.72
CA PHE A 162 -4.66 -13.72 21.08
C PHE A 162 -4.37 -15.08 20.46
N ASP A 163 -5.42 -15.80 20.06
CA ASP A 163 -5.22 -16.92 19.13
C ASP A 163 -4.69 -16.40 17.79
N TYR A 164 -3.77 -17.14 17.18
CA TYR A 164 -3.16 -16.78 15.89
C TYR A 164 -4.21 -16.62 14.78
N SER A 165 -5.30 -17.40 14.81
CA SER A 165 -6.41 -17.28 13.86
C SER A 165 -7.17 -15.95 13.97
N ILE A 166 -7.18 -15.34 15.16
CA ILE A 166 -7.87 -14.07 15.42
C ILE A 166 -6.96 -12.89 15.05
N SER A 167 -5.73 -12.92 15.56
CA SER A 167 -4.72 -11.89 15.27
C SER A 167 -3.35 -12.54 15.15
N PRO A 168 -2.83 -12.70 13.92
CA PRO A 168 -1.50 -13.27 13.72
C PRO A 168 -0.35 -12.38 14.20
N ARG A 169 -0.59 -11.07 14.37
CA ARG A 169 0.37 -10.07 14.83
C ARG A 169 0.01 -9.67 16.27
N ASN A 170 0.36 -10.53 17.23
CA ASN A 170 -0.22 -10.47 18.58
C ASN A 170 0.79 -10.70 19.71
N LEU A 171 2.10 -10.67 19.42
CA LEU A 171 3.11 -10.89 20.44
C LEU A 171 3.20 -9.66 21.36
N ALA A 172 3.09 -9.89 22.66
CA ALA A 172 3.42 -8.92 23.69
C ALA A 172 4.77 -9.25 24.32
N VAL A 173 5.57 -8.22 24.55
CA VAL A 173 6.82 -8.31 25.30
C VAL A 173 6.53 -7.81 26.71
N ILE A 174 6.64 -8.69 27.70
CA ILE A 174 6.28 -8.42 29.10
C ILE A 174 7.56 -8.27 29.91
N GLY A 175 7.59 -7.24 30.78
CA GLY A 175 8.63 -7.06 31.78
C GLY A 175 8.01 -6.74 33.13
N LEU A 176 8.29 -7.56 34.13
CA LEU A 176 7.90 -7.31 35.51
C LEU A 176 8.99 -6.48 36.17
N LYS A 177 8.61 -5.30 36.68
CA LYS A 177 9.52 -4.47 37.47
C LYS A 177 9.85 -5.15 38.80
N LYS A 178 11.08 -4.93 39.29
CA LYS A 178 11.47 -5.27 40.67
C LYS A 178 10.60 -4.56 41.70
#